data_AF-A0A7W0ES28-F1
#
_entry.id   AF-A0A7W0ES28-F1
#
_cell.length_a   1.000
_cell.length_b   1.000
_cell.length_c   1.000
_cell.angle_alpha   90.00
_cell.angle_beta   90.00
_cell.angle_gamma   90.00
#
_symmetry.space_group_name_H-M   'P 1'
#
loop_
_entity.id
_entity.type
_entity.pdbx_description
1 polymer ?
#
loop_
_entity_poly.entity_id
_entity_poly.type
_entity_poly.pdbx_seq_one_letter_code
_entity_poly.pdbx_strand_id
1 'polypeptide(L)'
;MLILFLIGCATAGRDFSVVRVSDIQIKETTQDEIRSIFGPPWRVGIEDGLKTWTYGRYRYKLFGQATTKDLVVRFDKNGIVDSYTFNMTENQ
;
A
#
# COMPACT_ATOMS: atom_id res chain seq x y z
N MET A 1 35.51 20.54 -16.81
CA MET A 1 35.35 19.24 -16.10
C MET A 1 33.99 19.27 -15.42
N LEU A 2 32.99 18.59 -15.99
CA LEU A 2 31.59 18.65 -15.55
C LEU A 2 31.27 17.39 -14.73
N ILE A 3 31.08 17.52 -13.42
CA ILE A 3 30.63 16.42 -12.56
C ILE A 3 29.17 16.72 -12.18
N LEU A 4 28.22 16.13 -12.92
CA LEU A 4 26.82 16.06 -12.50
C LEU A 4 26.70 14.97 -11.43
N PHE A 5 26.66 15.37 -10.16
CA PHE A 5 26.14 14.50 -9.10
C PHE A 5 24.62 14.40 -9.23
N LEU A 6 24.15 13.40 -9.98
CA LEU A 6 22.74 12.99 -9.96
C LEU A 6 22.47 12.24 -8.65
N ILE A 7 22.18 12.98 -7.59
CA ILE A 7 21.63 12.43 -6.34
C ILE A 7 20.13 12.18 -6.56
N GLY A 8 19.82 11.14 -7.34
CA GLY A 8 18.45 10.74 -7.64
C GLY A 8 17.80 10.08 -6.43
N CYS A 9 17.02 10.83 -5.66
CA CYS A 9 16.13 10.25 -4.65
C CYS A 9 14.89 9.68 -5.36
N ALA A 10 14.99 8.45 -5.86
CA ALA A 10 13.87 7.75 -6.47
C ALA A 10 12.91 7.25 -5.37
N THR A 11 11.81 7.97 -5.16
CA THR A 11 10.73 7.51 -4.27
C THR A 11 9.72 6.75 -5.13
N ALA A 12 9.73 5.41 -5.07
CA ALA A 12 8.75 4.58 -5.79
C ALA A 12 7.50 4.36 -4.93
N GLY A 13 6.33 4.72 -5.46
CA GLY A 13 5.02 4.50 -4.83
C GLY A 13 4.44 5.72 -4.11
N ARG A 14 3.10 5.79 -4.07
CA ARG A 14 2.37 6.84 -3.34
C ARG A 14 2.45 6.60 -1.84
N ASP A 15 2.69 7.66 -1.08
CA ASP A 15 2.53 7.64 0.37
C ASP A 15 1.04 7.41 0.68
N PHE A 16 0.72 6.35 1.40
CA PHE A 16 -0.63 6.10 1.90
C PHE A 16 -0.63 6.27 3.41
N SER A 17 -1.71 6.83 3.95
CA SER A 17 -1.80 7.10 5.38
C SER A 17 -1.95 5.79 6.14
N VAL A 18 -0.84 5.28 6.70
CA VAL A 18 -0.82 4.09 7.57
C VAL A 18 -1.76 4.25 8.76
N VAL A 19 -1.96 5.49 9.22
CA VAL A 19 -2.88 5.80 10.34
C VAL A 19 -4.32 5.40 10.02
N ARG A 20 -4.72 5.41 8.74
CA ARG A 20 -6.09 5.07 8.34
C ARG A 20 -6.32 3.57 8.09
N VAL A 21 -5.30 2.73 8.26
CA VAL A 21 -5.48 1.26 8.16
C VAL A 21 -6.42 0.75 9.24
N SER A 22 -6.41 1.36 10.44
CA SER A 22 -7.34 1.03 11.52
C SER A 22 -8.80 1.37 11.22
N ASP A 23 -9.07 2.21 10.23
CA ASP A 23 -10.43 2.63 9.85
C ASP A 23 -11.13 1.57 8.99
N ILE A 24 -10.41 0.51 8.56
CA ILE A 24 -10.97 -0.56 7.74
C ILE A 24 -11.81 -1.49 8.63
N GLN A 25 -13.11 -1.53 8.35
CA GLN A 25 -14.08 -2.41 9.00
C GLN A 25 -14.42 -3.59 8.09
N ILE A 26 -14.10 -4.80 8.55
CA ILE A 26 -14.41 -6.05 7.84
C ILE A 26 -15.93 -6.20 7.73
N LYS A 27 -16.41 -6.59 6.54
CA LYS A 27 -17.84 -6.74 6.17
C LYS A 27 -18.65 -5.44 6.12
N GLU A 28 -18.01 -4.29 6.30
CA GLU A 28 -18.68 -2.97 6.26
C GLU A 28 -18.04 -2.06 5.22
N THR A 29 -16.72 -1.89 5.27
CA THR A 29 -16.02 -1.00 4.34
C THR A 29 -16.10 -1.51 2.91
N THR A 30 -16.46 -0.62 1.99
CA THR A 30 -16.57 -0.90 0.57
C THR A 30 -15.26 -0.66 -0.19
N GLN A 31 -15.18 -1.25 -1.38
CA GLN A 31 -14.06 -1.05 -2.30
C GLN A 31 -13.88 0.44 -2.67
N ASP A 32 -14.98 1.20 -2.80
CA ASP A 32 -14.94 2.63 -3.10
C ASP A 32 -14.43 3.47 -1.91
N GLU A 33 -14.82 3.12 -0.69
CA GLU A 33 -14.27 3.73 0.53
C GLU A 33 -12.77 3.47 0.66
N ILE A 34 -12.33 2.22 0.44
CA ILE A 34 -10.89 1.88 0.41
C ILE A 34 -10.16 2.75 -0.63
N ARG A 35 -10.74 2.93 -1.82
CA ARG A 35 -10.15 3.76 -2.87
C ARG A 35 -10.12 5.25 -2.51
N SER A 36 -11.13 5.73 -1.79
CA SER A 36 -11.20 7.11 -1.28
C SER A 36 -10.15 7.37 -0.21
N ILE A 37 -9.93 6.40 0.68
CA ILE A 37 -8.98 6.49 1.80
C ILE A 37 -7.53 6.38 1.32
N PHE A 38 -7.22 5.37 0.51
CA PHE A 38 -5.84 5.00 0.14
C PHE A 38 -5.44 5.38 -1.29
N GLY A 39 -6.39 5.84 -2.10
CA GLY A 39 -6.19 6.12 -3.51
C GLY A 39 -6.24 4.86 -4.38
N PRO A 40 -5.77 4.92 -5.64
CA PRO A 40 -5.72 3.76 -6.51
C PRO A 40 -4.67 2.76 -6.01
N PRO A 41 -4.99 1.44 -5.97
CA PRO A 41 -4.05 0.42 -5.57
C PRO A 41 -2.87 0.36 -6.53
N TRP A 42 -1.73 -0.14 -6.04
CA TRP A 42 -0.58 -0.41 -6.91
C TRP A 42 -0.85 -1.64 -7.76
N ARG A 43 -1.33 -2.72 -7.14
CA ARG A 43 -1.66 -3.97 -7.83
C ARG A 43 -3.10 -4.34 -7.58
N VAL A 44 -3.76 -4.83 -8.63
CA VAL A 44 -5.05 -5.49 -8.57
C VAL A 44 -4.84 -6.93 -9.00
N GLY A 45 -5.37 -7.88 -8.23
CA GLY A 45 -5.28 -9.31 -8.49
C GLY A 45 -6.59 -10.02 -8.15
N ILE A 46 -6.57 -11.34 -8.35
CA ILE A 46 -7.66 -12.24 -7.94
C ILE A 46 -7.01 -13.42 -7.21
N GLU A 47 -7.46 -13.69 -5.99
CA GLU A 47 -7.10 -14.87 -5.19
C GLU A 47 -8.38 -15.62 -4.81
N ASP A 48 -8.42 -16.92 -5.08
CA ASP A 48 -9.60 -17.77 -4.82
C ASP A 48 -10.92 -17.24 -5.42
N GLY A 49 -10.82 -16.54 -6.56
CA GLY A 49 -11.97 -15.91 -7.23
C GLY A 49 -12.44 -14.59 -6.58
N LEU A 50 -11.75 -14.12 -5.55
CA LEU A 50 -12.00 -12.85 -4.87
C LEU A 50 -11.03 -11.79 -5.34
N LYS A 51 -11.50 -10.55 -5.45
CA LYS A 51 -10.66 -9.44 -5.88
C LYS A 51 -9.74 -9.03 -4.74
N THR A 52 -8.46 -8.84 -5.04
CA THR A 52 -7.45 -8.45 -4.06
C THR A 52 -6.74 -7.18 -4.54
N TRP A 53 -6.61 -6.19 -3.67
CA TRP A 53 -5.88 -4.96 -3.90
C TRP A 53 -4.64 -4.89 -3.02
N THR A 54 -3.49 -4.58 -3.61
CA THR A 54 -2.23 -4.40 -2.89
C THR A 54 -1.79 -2.94 -2.94
N TYR A 55 -1.50 -2.43 -1.76
CA TYR A 55 -0.93 -1.12 -1.50
C TYR A 55 0.45 -1.33 -0.88
N GLY A 56 1.48 -1.18 -1.69
CA GLY A 56 2.87 -1.27 -1.23
C GLY A 56 3.56 0.07 -1.33
N ARG A 57 4.41 0.38 -0.36
CA ARG A 57 5.42 1.42 -0.51
C ARG A 57 6.77 0.89 -0.06
N TYR A 58 7.71 0.84 -1.00
CA TYR A 58 9.10 0.56 -0.74
C TYR A 58 9.86 1.89 -0.76
N ARG A 59 10.24 2.40 0.41
CA ARG A 59 11.26 3.46 0.46
C ARG A 59 12.62 2.80 0.65
N TYR A 60 13.36 2.67 -0.45
CA TYR A 60 14.81 2.49 -0.39
C TYR A 60 15.45 3.85 -0.16
N LYS A 61 16.15 4.03 0.96
CA LYS A 61 17.07 5.16 1.15
C LYS A 61 18.47 4.69 0.78
N LEU A 62 19.15 5.42 -0.10
CA LEU A 62 20.57 5.17 -0.46
C LEU A 62 21.51 5.40 0.75
N PHE A 63 21.10 6.26 1.69
CA PHE A 63 21.72 6.40 3.01
C PHE A 63 20.58 6.50 4.04
N GLY A 64 20.37 5.44 4.83
CA GLY A 64 19.37 5.38 5.91
C GLY A 64 18.45 4.16 5.86
N GLN A 65 17.63 4.02 6.90
CA GLN A 65 16.76 2.86 7.12
C GLN A 65 15.73 2.67 5.99
N ALA A 66 15.58 1.43 5.52
CA ALA A 66 14.51 1.04 4.60
C ALA A 66 13.22 0.80 5.38
N THR A 67 12.15 1.50 5.02
CA THR A 67 10.81 1.26 5.57
C THR A 67 9.96 0.61 4.50
N THR A 68 9.43 -0.56 4.81
CA THR A 68 8.45 -1.27 3.98
C THR A 68 7.09 -1.19 4.64
N LYS A 69 6.09 -0.80 3.85
CA LYS A 69 4.69 -0.75 4.25
C LYS A 69 3.89 -1.48 3.17
N ASP A 70 3.17 -2.51 3.57
CA ASP A 70 2.35 -3.32 2.67
C ASP A 70 0.97 -3.54 3.28
N LEU A 71 -0.07 -3.23 2.51
CA LEU A 71 -1.46 -3.48 2.84
C LEU A 71 -2.08 -4.27 1.69
N VAL A 72 -2.57 -5.46 2.01
CA VAL A 72 -3.36 -6.28 1.10
C VAL A 72 -4.80 -6.28 1.59
N VAL A 73 -5.75 -5.92 0.71
CA VAL A 73 -7.18 -5.92 1.02
C VAL A 73 -7.88 -6.88 0.05
N ARG A 74 -8.62 -7.83 0.60
CA ARG A 74 -9.45 -8.77 -0.17
C ARG A 74 -10.91 -8.35 -0.06
N PHE A 75 -11.61 -8.41 -1.19
CA PHE A 75 -13.03 -8.07 -1.28
C PHE A 75 -13.87 -9.30 -1.58
N ASP A 76 -15.08 -9.33 -1.02
CA ASP A 76 -16.09 -10.28 -1.39
C ASP A 76 -16.64 -10.01 -2.80
N LYS A 77 -17.63 -10.82 -3.23
CA LYS A 77 -18.27 -10.69 -4.55
C LYS A 77 -19.07 -9.39 -4.72
N ASN A 78 -19.45 -8.74 -3.62
CA ASN A 78 -20.19 -7.47 -3.61
C ASN A 78 -19.25 -6.26 -3.58
N GLY A 79 -17.94 -6.47 -3.45
CA GLY A 79 -16.97 -5.38 -3.31
C GLY A 79 -16.87 -4.84 -1.88
N ILE A 80 -17.20 -5.64 -0.88
CA ILE A 80 -17.04 -5.31 0.55
C ILE A 80 -15.78 -5.98 1.07
N VAL A 81 -15.05 -5.34 1.99
CA VAL A 81 -13.84 -5.91 2.59
C VAL A 81 -14.16 -7.21 3.30
N ASP A 82 -13.59 -8.31 2.80
CA ASP A 82 -13.70 -9.64 3.39
C ASP A 82 -12.55 -9.89 4.40
N SER A 83 -11.34 -9.47 4.04
CA SER A 83 -10.17 -9.52 4.92
C SER A 83 -9.10 -8.51 4.50
N TYR A 84 -8.17 -8.20 5.40
CA TYR A 84 -6.98 -7.43 5.05
C TYR A 84 -5.77 -7.90 5.87
N THR A 85 -4.58 -7.60 5.36
CA THR A 85 -3.31 -7.82 6.05
C THR A 85 -2.46 -6.57 5.90
N PHE A 86 -1.97 -6.06 7.02
CA PHE A 86 -1.07 -4.91 7.05
C PHE A 86 0.25 -5.30 7.69
N ASN A 87 1.36 -5.05 6.99
CA ASN A 87 2.70 -5.26 7.47
C ASN A 87 3.50 -3.95 7.36
N MET A 88 4.17 -3.59 8.45
CA MET A 88 5.14 -2.51 8.48
C MET A 88 6.42 -3.00 9.13
N THR A 89 7.54 -2.88 8.42
CA THR A 89 8.86 -3.15 8.98
C THR A 89 9.64 -1.85 9.06
N GLU A 90 10.05 -1.53 10.28
CA GLU A 90 10.96 -0.44 10.59
C GLU A 90 12.19 -1.08 11.20
N ASN A 91 13.26 -1.22 10.42
CA ASN A 91 14.52 -1.75 10.93
C ASN A 91 15.18 -0.66 11.78
N GLN A 92 15.13 -0.79 13.11
CA GLN A 92 15.75 0.14 14.08
C GLN A 92 17.27 0.17 13.95
#